data_AF-A0A0B5BBC8-F1
#
_entry.id   AF-A0A0B5BBC8-F1
#
_cell.length_a   1.000
_cell.length_b   1.000
_cell.length_c   1.000
_cell.angle_alpha   90.00
_cell.angle_beta   90.00
_cell.angle_gamma   90.00
#
_symmetry.space_group_name_H-M   'P 1'
#
loop_
_entity.id
_entity.type
_entity.pdbx_description
1 polymer ?
#
loop_
_entity_poly.entity_id
_entity_poly.type
_entity_poly.pdbx_seq_one_letter_code
_entity_poly.pdbx_strand_id
1 'polypeptide(L)'
;MVRFFAVAALAILSAYPPVARAQEREVPSAAELLQAERAAPGIPHRVGQWSEAKECLSCHGINDKGVPISPHPVRLACTQCHVPMEFSAPQPRKPARKR
;
A
#
# COMPACT_ATOMS: atom_id res chain seq x y z
N MET A 1 19.13 -33.44 39.10
CA MET A 1 19.09 -33.52 37.62
C MET A 1 17.83 -32.91 37.02
N VAL A 2 16.62 -33.22 37.50
CA VAL A 2 15.33 -32.70 36.95
C VAL A 2 15.22 -31.15 36.95
N ARG A 3 15.77 -30.47 37.97
CA ARG A 3 15.74 -29.00 38.08
C ARG A 3 16.55 -28.26 37.01
N PHE A 4 17.63 -28.86 36.49
CA PHE A 4 18.44 -28.23 35.44
C PHE A 4 17.74 -28.25 34.07
N PHE A 5 17.04 -29.34 33.76
CA PHE A 5 16.25 -29.45 32.52
C PHE A 5 15.08 -28.45 32.48
N ALA A 6 14.43 -28.20 33.63
CA ALA A 6 13.35 -27.23 33.72
C ALA A 6 13.82 -25.78 33.46
N VAL A 7 15.00 -25.41 33.98
CA VAL A 7 15.57 -24.06 33.79
C VAL A 7 16.06 -23.87 32.34
N ALA A 8 16.65 -24.90 31.74
CA ALA A 8 17.07 -24.87 30.34
C ALA A 8 15.87 -24.73 29.37
N ALA A 9 14.78 -25.47 29.61
CA ALA A 9 13.57 -25.37 28.79
C ALA A 9 12.91 -23.98 28.88
N LEU A 10 12.91 -23.36 30.06
CA LEU A 10 12.37 -22.02 30.27
C LEU A 10 13.21 -20.94 29.59
N ALA A 11 14.55 -21.06 29.63
CA ALA A 11 15.47 -20.15 28.97
C ALA A 11 15.38 -20.23 27.44
N ILE A 12 15.18 -21.44 26.89
CA ILE A 12 14.96 -21.64 25.46
C ILE A 12 13.64 -20.99 25.03
N LEU A 13 12.57 -21.14 25.83
CA LEU A 13 11.26 -20.54 25.52
C LEU A 13 11.28 -19.00 25.58
N SER A 14 12.06 -18.41 26.50
CA SER A 14 12.23 -16.94 26.57
C SER A 14 13.14 -16.37 25.47
N ALA A 15 13.95 -17.21 24.85
CA ALA A 15 14.88 -16.82 23.79
C ALA A 15 14.26 -16.85 22.39
N TYR A 16 13.06 -17.41 22.22
CA TYR A 16 12.33 -17.27 20.96
C TYR A 16 11.80 -15.83 20.86
N PRO A 17 12.32 -15.00 19.94
CA PRO A 17 11.73 -13.68 19.72
C PRO A 17 10.26 -13.91 19.35
N PRO A 18 9.32 -13.11 19.89
CA PRO A 18 7.94 -13.19 19.44
C PRO A 18 7.98 -12.99 17.93
N VAL A 19 7.50 -13.99 17.19
CA VAL A 19 7.37 -13.94 15.73
C VAL A 19 6.74 -12.59 15.44
N ALA A 20 7.54 -11.68 14.87
CA ALA A 20 7.14 -10.30 14.68
C ALA A 20 5.80 -10.34 13.98
N ARG A 21 4.75 -9.84 14.65
CA ARG A 21 3.41 -9.82 14.06
C ARG A 21 3.55 -9.15 12.70
N ALA A 22 3.37 -9.93 11.65
CA ALA A 22 3.24 -9.41 10.30
C ALA A 22 2.14 -8.38 10.40
N GLN A 23 2.50 -7.11 10.20
CA GLN A 23 1.66 -5.95 10.43
C GLN A 23 0.26 -6.24 9.85
N GLU A 24 -0.71 -6.50 10.72
CA GLU A 24 -2.10 -6.71 10.33
C GLU A 24 -2.51 -5.41 9.63
N ARG A 25 -2.79 -5.51 8.33
CA ARG A 25 -3.19 -4.34 7.54
C ARG A 25 -4.61 -4.00 7.98
N GLU A 26 -4.77 -2.88 8.68
CA GLU A 26 -6.08 -2.33 9.06
C GLU A 26 -6.98 -2.27 7.82
N VAL A 27 -8.19 -2.84 7.91
CA VAL A 27 -9.17 -2.77 6.82
C VAL A 27 -9.76 -1.35 6.81
N PRO A 28 -9.70 -0.61 5.69
CA PRO A 28 -10.25 0.74 5.62
C PRO A 28 -11.75 0.75 5.94
N SER A 29 -12.20 1.74 6.71
CA SER A 29 -13.61 1.99 6.96
C SER A 29 -14.36 2.38 5.68
N ALA A 30 -15.69 2.22 5.68
CA ALA A 30 -16.53 2.61 4.55
C ALA A 30 -16.36 4.09 4.17
N ALA A 31 -16.15 4.97 5.15
CA ALA A 31 -15.90 6.39 4.92
C ALA A 31 -14.56 6.63 4.21
N GLU A 32 -13.51 5.90 4.59
CA GLU A 32 -12.18 6.01 3.96
C GLU A 32 -12.19 5.52 2.51
N LEU A 33 -12.89 4.42 2.22
CA LEU A 33 -13.09 3.95 0.84
C LEU A 33 -13.84 4.97 0.00
N LEU A 34 -14.92 5.55 0.54
CA LEU A 34 -15.70 6.58 -0.14
C LEU A 34 -14.88 7.85 -0.41
N GLN A 35 -13.98 8.21 0.51
CA GLN A 35 -13.09 9.34 0.35
C GLN A 35 -12.00 9.08 -0.68
N ALA A 36 -11.44 7.87 -0.73
CA ALA A 36 -10.49 7.46 -1.77
C ALA A 36 -11.11 7.51 -3.17
N GLU A 37 -12.37 7.10 -3.30
CA GLU A 37 -13.12 7.17 -4.56
C GLU A 37 -13.32 8.61 -5.06
N ARG A 38 -13.45 9.57 -4.14
CA ARG A 38 -13.69 10.99 -4.46
C ARG A 38 -12.41 11.79 -4.68
N ALA A 39 -11.28 11.30 -4.22
CA ALA A 39 -9.99 12.00 -4.27
C ALA A 39 -9.00 11.24 -5.15
N ALA A 40 -9.21 11.31 -6.47
CA ALA A 40 -8.30 10.71 -7.43
C ALA A 40 -6.87 11.24 -7.20
N PRO A 41 -5.87 10.37 -6.98
CA PRO A 41 -4.49 10.81 -6.82
C PRO A 41 -3.97 11.50 -8.10
N GLY A 42 -3.15 12.52 -7.92
CA GLY A 42 -2.42 13.14 -9.04
C GLY A 42 -1.46 12.13 -9.69
N ILE A 43 -1.23 12.27 -11.00
CA ILE A 43 -0.36 11.39 -11.77
C ILE A 43 1.09 11.84 -11.57
N PRO A 44 1.95 11.05 -10.87
CA PRO A 44 3.31 11.44 -10.53
C PRO A 44 4.30 11.01 -11.61
N HIS A 45 3.89 10.95 -12.87
CA HIS A 45 4.77 10.61 -13.97
C HIS A 45 4.27 11.26 -15.25
N ARG A 46 5.12 11.27 -16.27
CA ARG A 46 4.72 11.77 -17.59
C ARG A 46 3.64 10.86 -18.18
N VAL A 47 2.64 11.46 -18.81
CA VAL A 47 1.62 10.80 -19.63
C VAL A 47 1.57 11.49 -20.99
N GLY A 48 1.19 10.74 -22.04
CA GLY A 48 1.00 11.29 -23.37
C GLY A 48 -0.24 12.20 -23.45
N GLN A 49 -0.26 13.09 -24.46
CA GLN A 49 -1.39 13.99 -24.73
C GLN A 49 -2.68 13.24 -25.10
N TRP A 50 -2.56 12.03 -25.65
CA TRP A 50 -3.66 11.16 -26.06
C TRP A 50 -3.67 9.91 -25.18
N SER A 51 -3.72 10.09 -23.86
CA SER A 51 -3.63 8.98 -22.90
C SER A 51 -4.88 8.11 -22.98
N GLU A 52 -4.82 7.05 -23.78
CA GLU A 52 -5.89 6.06 -23.88
C GLU A 52 -5.91 5.17 -22.62
N ALA A 53 -7.10 4.68 -22.26
CA ALA A 53 -7.28 3.77 -21.13
C ALA A 53 -6.30 2.59 -21.15
N LYS A 54 -6.00 2.06 -22.34
CA LYS A 54 -5.11 0.92 -22.55
C LYS A 54 -3.67 1.23 -22.11
N GLU A 55 -3.20 2.45 -22.34
CA GLU A 55 -1.85 2.88 -21.92
C GLU A 55 -1.74 2.99 -20.40
N CYS A 56 -2.81 3.45 -19.74
CA CYS A 56 -2.85 3.48 -18.27
C CYS A 56 -2.92 2.06 -17.69
N LEU A 57 -3.80 1.24 -18.24
CA LEU A 57 -4.06 -0.12 -17.76
C LEU A 57 -2.93 -1.11 -18.05
N SER A 58 -1.98 -0.78 -18.94
CA SER A 58 -0.80 -1.64 -19.14
C SER A 58 0.02 -1.82 -17.87
N CYS A 59 0.00 -0.84 -16.97
CA CYS A 59 0.67 -0.88 -15.66
C CYS A 59 -0.31 -0.88 -14.48
N HIS A 60 -1.46 -0.21 -14.59
CA HIS A 60 -2.44 -0.10 -13.50
C HIS A 60 -3.55 -1.16 -13.56
N GLY A 61 -3.63 -1.96 -14.62
CA GLY A 61 -4.59 -3.07 -14.75
C GLY A 61 -4.05 -4.40 -14.23
N ILE A 62 -2.74 -4.50 -14.04
CA ILE A 62 -2.03 -5.65 -13.50
C ILE A 62 -1.12 -5.17 -12.36
N ASN A 63 -0.86 -6.02 -11.36
CA ASN A 63 0.05 -5.65 -10.26
C ASN A 63 1.52 -5.80 -10.69
N ASP A 64 1.93 -5.04 -11.72
CA ASP A 64 3.30 -5.03 -12.21
C ASP A 64 4.10 -3.89 -11.54
N LYS A 65 5.37 -4.15 -11.24
CA LYS A 65 6.35 -3.16 -10.74
C LYS A 65 5.95 -2.37 -9.48
N GLY A 66 5.05 -2.90 -8.64
CA GLY A 66 4.62 -2.26 -7.39
C GLY A 66 3.76 -0.99 -7.60
N VAL A 67 3.15 -0.87 -8.78
CA VAL A 67 2.23 0.22 -9.11
C VAL A 67 0.84 -0.10 -8.55
N PRO A 68 0.09 0.89 -8.01
CA PRO A 68 -1.27 0.65 -7.52
C PRO A 68 -2.20 0.19 -8.64
N ILE A 69 -2.98 -0.87 -8.40
CA ILE A 69 -4.01 -1.33 -9.33
C ILE A 69 -5.21 -0.37 -9.28
N SER A 70 -5.75 -0.02 -10.44
CA SER A 70 -6.99 0.77 -10.53
C SER A 70 -8.15 -0.04 -9.94
N PRO A 71 -8.86 0.49 -8.91
CA PRO A 71 -10.05 -0.18 -8.38
C PRO A 71 -11.26 -0.06 -9.31
N HIS A 72 -11.16 0.73 -10.39
CA HIS A 72 -12.23 1.01 -11.33
C HIS A 72 -11.72 0.92 -12.79
N PRO A 73 -11.37 -0.28 -13.28
CA PRO A 73 -10.81 -0.47 -14.62
C PRO A 73 -11.80 -0.15 -15.75
N VAL A 74 -13.10 -0.10 -15.45
CA VAL A 74 -14.16 0.26 -16.41
C VAL A 74 -14.24 1.77 -16.70
N ARG A 75 -13.56 2.61 -15.90
CA ARG A 75 -13.50 4.07 -16.13
C ARG A 75 -12.36 4.40 -17.08
N LEU A 76 -12.67 4.37 -18.37
CA LEU A 76 -11.67 4.44 -19.45
C LEU A 76 -11.04 5.83 -19.61
N ALA A 77 -11.68 6.90 -19.13
CA ALA A 77 -11.17 8.26 -19.27
C ALA A 77 -10.45 8.72 -17.99
N CYS A 78 -9.29 8.12 -17.73
CA CYS A 78 -8.54 8.27 -16.48
C CYS A 78 -8.22 9.74 -16.14
N THR A 79 -7.90 10.53 -17.16
CA THR A 79 -7.54 11.96 -17.02
C THR A 79 -8.73 12.88 -16.74
N GLN A 80 -9.97 12.37 -16.72
CA GLN A 80 -11.12 13.15 -16.23
C GLN A 80 -11.02 13.42 -14.72
N CYS A 81 -10.37 12.53 -13.97
CA CYS A 81 -10.23 12.66 -12.52
C CYS A 81 -8.76 12.74 -12.08
N HIS A 82 -7.87 11.98 -12.72
CA HIS A 82 -6.45 11.98 -12.41
C HIS A 82 -5.71 13.06 -13.20
N VAL A 83 -5.21 14.08 -12.52
CA VAL A 83 -4.51 15.21 -13.15
C VAL A 83 -2.99 15.03 -13.02
N PRO A 84 -2.20 15.29 -14.08
CA PRO A 84 -0.73 15.33 -13.97
C PRO A 84 -0.27 16.32 -12.90
N MET A 85 0.67 15.90 -12.07
CA MET A 85 1.31 16.77 -11.10
C MET A 85 2.82 16.82 -11.35
N GLU A 86 3.46 17.93 -10.97
CA GLU A 86 4.92 17.98 -10.96
C GLU A 86 5.46 16.87 -10.06
N PHE A 87 6.46 16.15 -10.56
CA PHE A 87 7.14 15.12 -9.79
C PHE A 87 7.93 15.79 -8.67
N SER A 88 7.28 16.02 -7.53
CA SER A 88 7.97 16.25 -6.27
C SER A 88 8.52 14.89 -5.83
N ALA A 89 9.80 14.84 -5.48
CA ALA A 89 10.43 13.64 -4.95
C ALA A 89 9.56 12.99 -3.84
N PRO A 90 9.60 11.65 -3.66
CA PRO A 90 8.78 10.97 -2.68
C PRO A 90 8.88 11.67 -1.32
N GLN A 91 7.79 12.30 -0.89
CA GLN A 91 7.74 12.92 0.42
C GLN A 91 7.90 11.78 1.43
N PRO A 92 8.82 11.91 2.42
CA PRO A 92 8.97 10.88 3.44
C PRO A 92 7.59 10.64 4.06
N ARG A 93 7.13 9.38 4.04
CA ARG A 93 5.84 9.02 4.66
C ARG A 93 5.91 9.53 6.10
N LYS A 94 5.08 10.53 6.44
CA LYS A 94 4.97 10.96 7.84
C LYS A 94 4.64 9.72 8.66
N PRO A 95 5.35 9.45 9.76
CA PRO A 95 5.03 8.31 10.60
C PRO A 95 3.55 8.41 10.96
N ALA A 96 2.81 7.31 10.78
CA ALA A 96 1.40 7.25 11.11
C ALA A 96 1.22 7.85 12.51
N ARG A 97 0.42 8.92 12.60
CA ARG A 97 0.18 9.63 13.86
C ARG A 97 -0.38 8.62 14.84
N LYS A 98 0.43 8.19 15.81
CA LYS A 98 0.00 7.33 16.91
C LYS A 98 -1.10 8.10 17.64
N ARG A 99 -2.34 7.63 17.52
CA ARG A 99 -3.45 8.07 18.38
C ARG A 99 -3.38 7.31 19.69
#